data_AF-A0A4R3KEJ2-F1
#
_entry.id   AF-A0A4R3KEJ2-F1
#
_cell.length_a   1.000
_cell.length_b   1.000
_cell.length_c   1.000
_cell.angle_alpha   90.00
_cell.angle_beta   90.00
_cell.angle_gamma   90.00
#
_symmetry.space_group_name_H-M   'P 1'
#
loop_
_entity.id
_entity.type
_entity.pdbx_description
1 polymer ?
#
loop_
_entity_poly.entity_id
_entity_poly.type
_entity_poly.pdbx_seq_one_letter_code
_entity_poly.pdbx_strand_id
1 'polypeptide(L)'
;MTHYEEEFKKKVVRLHLEEGRTLKSLADEYGASKAAISKWIRTYREECQINPNNKNEYDYMKENLKLRKQLEETEKENRFLKKAAAFFAKEIE
;
A
#
# COMPACT_ATOMS: atom_id res chain seq x y z
N MET A 1 -9.03 -24.32 14.15
CA MET A 1 -8.03 -23.40 13.57
C MET A 1 -8.41 -23.19 12.12
N THR A 2 -8.84 -21.99 11.73
CA THR A 2 -9.05 -21.65 10.31
C THR A 2 -7.70 -21.67 9.61
N HIS A 3 -7.50 -22.63 8.72
CA HIS A 3 -6.29 -22.73 7.91
C HIS A 3 -6.47 -21.78 6.71
N TYR A 4 -5.63 -20.75 6.64
CA TYR A 4 -5.55 -19.88 5.47
C TYR A 4 -4.44 -20.40 4.58
N GLU A 5 -4.71 -20.48 3.28
CA GLU A 5 -3.71 -20.84 2.28
C GLU A 5 -2.55 -19.84 2.27
N GLU A 6 -1.33 -20.31 2.03
CA GLU A 6 -0.13 -19.45 1.99
C GLU A 6 -0.23 -18.37 0.91
N GLU A 7 -0.78 -18.70 -0.26
CA GLU A 7 -1.01 -17.74 -1.35
C GLU A 7 -1.96 -16.61 -0.92
N PHE A 8 -2.99 -16.95 -0.15
CA PHE A 8 -3.92 -15.97 0.41
C PHE A 8 -3.23 -15.04 1.41
N LYS A 9 -2.43 -15.59 2.33
CA LYS A 9 -1.68 -14.78 3.31
C LYS A 9 -0.73 -13.82 2.60
N LYS A 10 0.03 -14.32 1.62
CA LYS A 10 0.93 -13.50 0.79
C LYS A 10 0.18 -12.37 0.11
N LYS A 11 -0.97 -12.66 -0.53
CA LYS A 11 -1.81 -11.63 -1.17
C LYS A 11 -2.19 -10.52 -0.19
N VAL A 12 -2.70 -10.88 0.99
CA VAL A 12 -3.11 -9.90 2.02
C VAL A 12 -1.92 -9.07 2.51
N VAL A 13 -0.75 -9.69 2.70
CA VAL A 13 0.48 -8.98 3.06
C VAL A 13 0.90 -8.01 1.96
N ARG A 14 0.78 -8.39 0.68
CA ARG A 14 1.09 -7.50 -0.45
C ARG A 14 0.18 -6.29 -0.51
N LEU A 15 -1.13 -6.48 -0.37
CA LEU A 15 -2.10 -5.38 -0.31
C LEU A 15 -1.77 -4.37 0.80
N HIS A 16 -1.26 -4.85 1.94
CA HIS A 16 -0.83 -3.96 3.01
C HIS A 16 0.46 -3.21 2.68
N LEU A 17 1.50 -3.92 2.24
CA LEU A 17 2.84 -3.37 2.07
C LEU A 17 3.00 -2.53 0.79
N GLU A 18 2.35 -2.92 -0.30
CA GLU A 18 2.45 -2.26 -1.60
C GLU A 18 1.40 -1.16 -1.78
N GLU A 19 0.14 -1.46 -1.47
CA GLU A 19 -0.97 -0.51 -1.65
C GLU A 19 -1.23 0.36 -0.42
N GLY A 20 -0.64 0.03 0.74
CA GLY A 20 -0.81 0.79 1.98
C GLY A 20 -2.19 0.61 2.64
N ARG A 21 -2.92 -0.45 2.29
CA ARG A 21 -4.26 -0.76 2.84
C ARG A 21 -4.18 -0.96 4.35
N THR A 22 -5.18 -0.49 5.10
CA THR A 22 -5.17 -0.64 6.57
C THR A 22 -5.54 -2.07 6.99
N LEU A 23 -5.01 -2.53 8.14
CA LEU A 23 -5.37 -3.84 8.71
C LEU A 23 -6.88 -3.98 8.96
N LYS A 24 -7.56 -2.86 9.26
CA LYS A 24 -9.02 -2.83 9.43
C LYS A 24 -9.72 -3.10 8.10
N SER A 25 -9.37 -2.38 7.04
CA SER A 25 -9.96 -2.60 5.70
C SER A 25 -9.77 -4.05 5.24
N LEU A 26 -8.58 -4.60 5.44
CA LEU A 26 -8.29 -5.99 5.07
C LEU A 26 -9.07 -6.99 5.94
N ALA A 27 -9.16 -6.75 7.25
CA ALA A 27 -9.94 -7.61 8.13
C ALA A 27 -11.44 -7.62 7.77
N ASP A 28 -11.99 -6.44 7.48
CA ASP A 28 -13.41 -6.26 7.13
C ASP A 28 -13.72 -6.88 5.75
N GLU A 29 -12.82 -6.77 4.76
CA GLU A 29 -13.01 -7.34 3.41
C GLU A 29 -12.83 -8.86 3.37
N TYR A 30 -11.80 -9.37 4.05
CA TYR A 30 -11.39 -10.77 3.94
C TYR A 30 -11.88 -11.66 5.07
N GLY A 31 -12.60 -11.11 6.06
CA GLY A 31 -13.09 -11.84 7.23
C GLY A 31 -11.99 -12.36 8.16
N ALA A 32 -10.74 -11.94 7.95
CA ALA A 32 -9.60 -12.33 8.77
C ALA A 32 -9.46 -11.41 9.99
N SER A 33 -9.00 -11.94 11.13
CA SER A 33 -8.77 -11.10 12.30
C SER A 33 -7.54 -10.19 12.10
N LYS A 34 -7.59 -8.96 12.61
CA LYS A 34 -6.44 -8.03 12.58
C LYS A 34 -5.17 -8.66 13.17
N ALA A 35 -5.32 -9.48 14.21
CA ALA A 35 -4.21 -10.18 14.83
C ALA A 35 -3.58 -11.23 13.89
N ALA A 36 -4.39 -11.96 13.12
CA ALA A 36 -3.90 -12.91 12.12
C ALA A 36 -3.14 -12.18 11.01
N ILE A 37 -3.70 -11.10 10.47
CA ILE A 37 -3.05 -10.30 9.42
C ILE A 37 -1.73 -9.71 9.93
N SER A 38 -1.72 -9.15 11.14
CA SER A 38 -0.50 -8.64 11.77
C SER A 38 0.57 -9.73 11.93
N LYS A 39 0.16 -10.96 12.27
CA LYS A 39 1.07 -12.10 12.36
C LYS A 39 1.66 -12.45 10.99
N TRP A 40 0.85 -12.49 9.94
CA TRP A 40 1.31 -12.78 8.58
C TRP A 40 2.32 -11.77 8.07
N ILE A 41 2.08 -10.47 8.31
CA ILE A 41 3.02 -9.40 7.95
C ILE A 41 4.35 -9.57 8.69
N ARG A 42 4.30 -9.90 9.99
CA ARG A 42 5.50 -10.10 10.80
C ARG A 42 6.31 -11.30 10.30
N THR A 43 5.65 -12.43 10.09
CA THR A 43 6.28 -13.64 9.56
C THR A 43 6.89 -13.39 8.18
N TYR A 44 6.17 -12.71 7.28
CA TYR A 44 6.72 -12.35 5.97
C TYR A 44 7.98 -11.48 6.09
N ARG A 45 7.97 -10.47 6.97
CA ARG A 45 9.15 -9.64 7.20
C ARG A 45 10.34 -10.43 7.78
N GLU A 46 10.08 -11.37 8.68
CA GLU A 46 11.10 -12.27 9.23
C GLU A 46 11.69 -13.16 8.11
N GLU A 47 10.86 -13.73 7.25
CA GLU A 47 11.29 -14.53 6.09
C GLU A 47 12.12 -13.71 5.08
N CYS A 48 11.77 -12.45 4.86
CA CYS A 48 12.53 -11.53 4.01
C CYS A 48 13.94 -11.22 4.57
N GLN A 49 14.18 -11.35 5.87
CA GLN A 49 15.52 -11.14 6.43
C GLN A 49 16.46 -12.32 6.20
N ILE A 50 15.89 -13.52 6.04
CA ILE A 50 16.64 -14.77 5.91
C ILE A 50 16.97 -15.04 4.44
N ASN A 51 16.06 -14.70 3.51
CA ASN A 51 16.23 -14.95 2.08
C ASN A 51 16.53 -13.66 1.29
N PRO A 52 17.69 -13.56 0.60
CA PRO A 52 18.05 -12.39 -0.20
C PRO A 52 17.04 -12.02 -1.30
N ASN A 53 16.40 -13.00 -1.93
CA ASN A 53 15.38 -12.75 -2.95
C ASN A 53 14.13 -12.10 -2.36
N ASN A 54 13.69 -12.58 -1.19
CA ASN A 54 12.52 -12.04 -0.51
C ASN A 54 12.80 -10.64 0.07
N LYS A 55 14.07 -10.35 0.41
CA LYS A 55 14.50 -9.00 0.81
C LYS A 55 14.30 -7.99 -0.32
N ASN A 56 14.76 -8.32 -1.53
CA ASN A 56 14.58 -7.45 -2.69
C ASN A 56 13.09 -7.21 -2.97
N GLU A 57 12.25 -8.26 -2.95
CA GLU A 57 10.81 -8.12 -3.13
C GLU A 57 10.19 -7.17 -2.09
N TYR A 58 10.55 -7.33 -0.82
CA TYR A 58 10.09 -6.46 0.26
C TYR A 58 10.51 -4.99 0.07
N ASP A 59 11.76 -4.75 -0.31
CA ASP A 59 12.27 -3.40 -0.56
C ASP A 59 11.55 -2.75 -1.76
N TYR A 60 11.28 -3.51 -2.82
CA TYR A 60 10.46 -3.04 -3.96
C TYR A 60 9.05 -2.64 -3.54
N MET A 61 8.38 -3.43 -2.70
CA MET A 61 7.02 -3.12 -2.25
C MET A 61 6.99 -1.83 -1.42
N LYS A 62 7.98 -1.64 -0.56
CA LYS A 62 8.12 -0.42 0.25
C LYS A 62 8.38 0.81 -0.64
N GLU A 63 9.21 0.68 -1.66
CA GLU A 63 9.47 1.74 -2.62
C GLU A 63 8.22 2.06 -3.46
N ASN A 64 7.49 1.03 -3.90
CA ASN A 64 6.23 1.20 -4.64
C ASN A 64 5.21 2.03 -3.85
N LEU A 65 5.03 1.70 -2.56
CA LEU A 65 4.15 2.47 -1.68
C LEU A 65 4.59 3.93 -1.55
N LYS A 66 5.90 4.18 -1.45
CA LYS A 66 6.44 5.55 -1.39
C LYS A 66 6.15 6.32 -2.69
N LEU A 67 6.40 5.70 -3.84
CA LEU A 67 6.17 6.30 -5.15
C LEU A 67 4.69 6.61 -5.37
N ARG A 68 3.77 5.71 -4.98
CA ARG A 68 2.32 5.95 -5.06
C ARG A 68 1.88 7.17 -4.26
N LYS A 69 2.43 7.35 -3.05
CA LYS A 69 2.15 8.53 -2.22
C LYS A 69 2.65 9.82 -2.86
N GLN A 70 3.88 9.81 -3.38
CA GLN A 70 4.47 10.96 -4.07
C GLN A 70 3.68 11.33 -5.33
N LEU A 71 3.21 10.32 -6.08
CA LEU A 71 2.36 10.52 -7.24
C LEU A 71 1.04 11.19 -6.84
N GLU A 72 0.37 10.69 -5.81
CA GLU A 72 -0.89 11.25 -5.31
C GLU A 72 -0.74 12.72 -4.88
N GLU A 73 0.36 13.05 -4.18
CA GLU A 73 0.69 14.41 -3.75
C GLU A 73 0.93 15.33 -4.96
N THR A 74 1.78 14.91 -5.89
CA THR A 74 2.10 15.65 -7.12
C THR A 74 0.84 15.89 -7.97
N GLU A 75 -0.04 14.89 -8.07
CA GLU A 75 -1.31 15.04 -8.77
C GLU A 75 -2.26 16.01 -8.08
N LYS A 76 -2.30 16.03 -6.74
CA LYS A 76 -3.09 17.02 -5.98
C LYS A 76 -2.59 18.44 -6.25
N GLU A 77 -1.29 18.65 -6.20
CA GLU A 77 -0.67 19.94 -6.52
C GLU A 77 -0.96 20.35 -7.97
N ASN A 78 -0.78 19.44 -8.92
CA ASN A 78 -1.05 19.69 -10.33
C ASN A 78 -2.53 20.08 -10.57
N ARG A 79 -3.47 19.38 -9.91
CA ARG A 79 -4.90 19.72 -9.95
C ARG A 79 -5.17 21.09 -9.34
N PHE A 80 -4.53 21.42 -8.23
CA PHE A 80 -4.66 22.74 -7.60
C PHE A 80 -4.15 23.86 -8.52
N LEU A 81 -2.95 23.73 -9.07
CA LEU A 81 -2.36 24.70 -9.98
C LEU A 81 -3.19 24.88 -11.25
N LYS A 82 -3.70 23.79 -11.84
CA LYS A 82 -4.62 23.86 -12.98
C LYS A 82 -5.89 24.63 -12.66
N LYS A 83 -6.49 24.40 -11.49
CA LYS A 83 -7.67 25.16 -11.03
C LYS A 83 -7.35 26.64 -10.81
N ALA A 84 -6.20 26.96 -10.22
CA ALA A 84 -5.77 28.33 -10.04
C ALA A 84 -5.54 29.04 -11.38
N ALA A 85 -4.82 28.42 -12.31
CA ALA A 85 -4.61 28.96 -13.66
C ALA A 85 -5.93 29.21 -14.40
N ALA A 86 -6.88 28.26 -14.31
CA ALA A 86 -8.20 28.41 -14.91
C ALA A 86 -9.04 29.52 -14.24
N PHE A 87 -8.85 29.77 -12.94
CA PHE A 87 -9.49 30.88 -12.24
C PHE A 87 -8.93 32.23 -12.73
N PHE A 88 -7.61 32.39 -12.75
CA PHE A 88 -6.97 33.64 -13.19
C PHE A 88 -7.23 33.96 -14.66
N ALA A 89 -7.28 32.95 -15.54
CA ALA A 89 -7.59 33.17 -16.95
C ALA A 89 -8.99 33.75 -17.18
N LYS A 90 -9.96 33.44 -16.31
CA LYS A 90 -11.33 33.98 -16.38
C LYS A 90 -11.48 35.41 -15.89
N GLU A 91 -10.56 35.91 -15.07
CA GLU A 91 -10.58 37.29 -14.54
C GLU A 91 -9.92 38.30 -15.50
N ILE A 92 -9.28 37.81 -16.57
CA ILE A 92 -8.63 38.64 -17.60
C ILE A 92 -9.54 38.84 -18.83
N GLU A 93 -10.61 38.06 -18.95
CA GLU A 93 -11.74 38.28 -19.89
C GLU A 93 -12.76 39.25 -19.31
#